data_AF-A0A1D9GAJ6-F1
#
_entry.id   AF-A0A1D9GAJ6-F1
#
_cell.length_a   1.000
_cell.length_b   1.000
_cell.length_c   1.000
_cell.angle_alpha   90.00
_cell.angle_beta   90.00
_cell.angle_gamma   90.00
#
_symmetry.space_group_name_H-M   'P 1'
#
loop_
_entity.id
_entity.type
_entity.pdbx_description
1 polymer ?
#
loop_
_entity_poly.entity_id
_entity_poly.type
_entity_poly.pdbx_seq_one_letter_code
_entity_poly.pdbx_strand_id
1 'polypeptide(L)'
;MIQLLDSKQIQPSPITNQQLLDVLDDIVNKVKIQSDFSIHHSDYKPLEIPAEAVERFQRMPEDMQQKYISLQLRSFLYGIYYNGSMRDTLAPEADTEAAPLDLENNTILGVDVGFYQRLHDSNSGKGYFDPGWSVLREESDGTLAVTKGGLRLHIEREQHLPASEQSATVGDSVAIRMPKNLVQNGFYMAVGNLEANRPKTDQSVTVRIYFNFTPDGAVAVMGSLTQQLNDMEIPFHFKVLYNPKDYERHDSGVLYFDKGHYHAVEGVLKTVYTEHQSHFQPEVPLFTMELAPGLGLAEEPDQKFAEQESFGMNRCQIVANGLLEAWHQGDDSTEGRMRAILGEFSRLGIDLERVYLNANSEDIYTSLNLS
;
A
#
# COMPACT_ATOMS: atom_id res chain seq x y z
N MET A 1 -44.91 -26.49 5.36
CA MET A 1 -44.04 -26.86 4.23
C MET A 1 -43.58 -25.56 3.62
N ILE A 2 -42.48 -24.99 4.13
CA ILE A 2 -41.88 -23.74 3.65
C ILE A 2 -40.39 -24.07 3.53
N GLN A 3 -39.91 -24.03 2.28
CA GLN A 3 -38.53 -24.29 1.90
C GLN A 3 -37.62 -23.23 2.53
N LEU A 4 -36.59 -23.68 3.25
CA LEU A 4 -35.42 -22.87 3.56
C LEU A 4 -34.63 -22.66 2.28
N LEU A 5 -34.38 -21.39 1.97
CA LEU A 5 -33.53 -20.94 0.88
C LEU A 5 -32.07 -21.26 1.21
N ASP A 6 -31.40 -21.88 0.24
CA ASP A 6 -29.97 -22.19 0.22
C ASP A 6 -29.12 -20.94 0.50
N SER A 7 -28.46 -20.92 1.66
CA SER A 7 -27.28 -20.08 1.86
C SER A 7 -26.11 -20.72 1.11
N LYS A 8 -25.75 -20.16 -0.05
CA LYS A 8 -24.47 -20.49 -0.69
C LYS A 8 -23.35 -20.09 0.26
N GLN A 9 -22.72 -21.09 0.90
CA GLN A 9 -21.47 -20.92 1.60
C GLN A 9 -20.40 -20.56 0.57
N ILE A 10 -19.94 -19.31 0.60
CA ILE A 10 -18.70 -18.90 -0.05
C ILE A 10 -17.59 -19.46 0.85
N GLN A 11 -17.04 -20.61 0.48
CA GLN A 11 -15.85 -21.14 1.16
C GLN A 11 -14.62 -20.54 0.47
N PRO A 12 -13.74 -19.81 1.21
CA PRO A 12 -12.40 -19.54 0.72
C PRO A 12 -11.67 -20.87 0.48
N SER A 13 -10.85 -20.92 -0.56
CA SER A 13 -10.16 -22.13 -1.01
C SER A 13 -9.14 -22.61 0.04
N PRO A 14 -9.05 -23.92 0.36
CA PRO A 14 -8.10 -24.47 1.36
C PRO A 14 -6.61 -24.24 1.07
N ILE A 15 -6.27 -23.73 -0.12
CA ILE A 15 -4.90 -23.65 -0.66
C ILE A 15 -4.15 -22.41 -0.12
N THR A 16 -4.86 -21.30 0.11
CA THR A 16 -4.26 -20.04 0.58
C THR A 16 -3.83 -20.07 2.04
N ASN A 17 -4.50 -20.88 2.88
CA ASN A 17 -4.13 -21.04 4.30
C ASN A 17 -2.81 -21.80 4.46
N GLN A 18 -2.60 -22.86 3.68
CA GLN A 18 -1.36 -23.63 3.74
C GLN A 18 -0.13 -22.79 3.34
N GLN A 19 -0.27 -21.96 2.29
CA GLN A 19 0.83 -21.08 1.85
C GLN A 19 1.27 -20.10 2.94
N LEU A 20 0.32 -19.51 3.69
CA LEU A 20 0.68 -18.60 4.78
C LEU A 20 1.40 -19.35 5.91
N LEU A 21 0.88 -20.51 6.33
CA LEU A 21 1.50 -21.33 7.37
C LEU A 21 2.91 -21.79 6.97
N ASP A 22 3.11 -22.21 5.71
CA ASP A 22 4.42 -22.60 5.19
C ASP A 22 5.42 -21.42 5.24
N VAL A 23 4.96 -20.20 4.92
CA VAL A 23 5.79 -18.99 5.02
C VAL A 23 6.08 -18.62 6.47
N LEU A 24 5.12 -18.75 7.38
CA LEU A 24 5.36 -18.51 8.81
C LEU A 24 6.34 -19.55 9.37
N ASP A 25 6.23 -20.82 8.97
CA ASP A 25 7.18 -21.88 9.29
C ASP A 25 8.58 -21.54 8.78
N ASP A 26 8.70 -21.05 7.54
CA ASP A 26 9.98 -20.58 7.00
C ASP A 26 10.57 -19.45 7.87
N ILE A 27 9.76 -18.44 8.23
CA ILE A 27 10.16 -17.31 9.08
C ILE A 27 10.69 -17.80 10.44
N VAL A 28 9.96 -18.67 11.14
CA VAL A 28 10.35 -19.12 12.49
C VAL A 28 11.57 -20.04 12.48
N ASN A 29 11.87 -20.69 11.35
CA ASN A 29 13.05 -21.55 11.22
C ASN A 29 14.29 -20.78 10.74
N LYS A 30 14.12 -19.83 9.82
CA LYS A 30 15.24 -19.22 9.11
C LYS A 30 15.61 -17.82 9.57
N VAL A 31 14.66 -17.01 10.03
CA VAL A 31 14.95 -15.66 10.52
C VAL A 31 15.57 -15.76 11.92
N LYS A 32 16.66 -15.05 12.19
CA LYS A 32 17.30 -14.97 13.51
C LYS A 32 17.61 -13.54 13.90
N ILE A 33 17.27 -13.20 15.14
CA ILE A 33 17.56 -11.88 15.76
C ILE A 33 18.85 -12.02 16.56
N GLN A 34 19.83 -11.16 16.27
CA GLN A 34 21.13 -11.18 16.97
C GLN A 34 21.24 -10.06 18.00
N SER A 35 22.12 -10.26 18.98
CA SER A 35 22.36 -9.28 20.07
C SER A 35 23.05 -7.98 19.62
N ASP A 36 23.57 -7.94 18.40
CA ASP A 36 24.16 -6.76 17.76
C ASP A 36 23.14 -5.97 16.91
N PHE A 37 21.84 -6.28 17.06
CA PHE A 37 20.72 -5.71 16.32
C PHE A 37 20.63 -6.09 14.85
N SER A 38 21.42 -7.06 14.38
CA SER A 38 21.31 -7.58 13.02
C SER A 38 20.19 -8.62 12.88
N ILE A 39 19.62 -8.70 11.67
CA ILE A 39 18.64 -9.73 11.30
C ILE A 39 19.28 -10.68 10.29
N HIS A 40 19.35 -11.96 10.64
CA HIS A 40 19.94 -13.01 9.82
C HIS A 40 18.85 -13.88 9.19
N HIS A 41 19.15 -14.44 8.02
CA HIS A 41 18.34 -15.44 7.36
C HIS A 41 19.25 -16.49 6.71
N SER A 42 18.86 -17.77 6.64
CA SER A 42 19.73 -18.81 6.08
C SER A 42 20.01 -18.65 4.60
N ASP A 43 19.06 -18.05 3.86
CA ASP A 43 19.08 -17.96 2.41
C ASP A 43 19.40 -16.54 1.89
N TYR A 44 19.53 -15.55 2.79
CA TYR A 44 19.80 -14.15 2.42
C TYR A 44 20.94 -13.59 3.27
N LYS A 45 21.66 -12.60 2.72
CA LYS A 45 22.66 -11.83 3.44
C LYS A 45 22.01 -11.13 4.65
N PRO A 46 22.74 -11.04 5.78
CA PRO A 46 22.21 -10.42 6.98
C PRO A 46 21.97 -8.92 6.78
N LEU A 47 20.91 -8.41 7.40
CA LEU A 47 20.66 -6.98 7.53
C LEU A 47 21.46 -6.49 8.75
N GLU A 48 22.68 -6.06 8.49
CA GLU A 48 23.64 -5.61 9.49
C GLU A 48 23.65 -4.09 9.63
N ILE A 49 24.09 -3.62 10.80
CA ILE A 49 24.52 -2.24 11.00
C ILE A 49 26.03 -2.15 11.11
N PRO A 50 26.64 -1.03 10.68
CA PRO A 50 28.06 -0.81 10.88
C PRO A 50 28.46 -1.01 12.34
N ALA A 51 29.60 -1.68 12.60
CA ALA A 51 30.05 -1.98 13.96
C ALA A 51 30.11 -0.73 14.86
N GLU A 52 30.49 0.42 14.31
CA GLU A 52 30.51 1.71 15.01
C GLU A 52 29.11 2.17 15.47
N ALA A 53 28.06 1.80 14.74
CA ALA A 53 26.67 2.09 15.09
C ALA A 53 26.17 1.13 16.18
N VAL A 54 26.58 -0.15 16.17
CA VAL A 54 26.22 -1.14 17.20
C VAL A 54 26.60 -0.63 18.59
N GLU A 55 27.85 -0.18 18.77
CA GLU A 55 28.32 0.34 20.06
C GLU A 55 27.49 1.54 20.55
N ARG A 56 27.02 2.39 19.61
CA ARG A 56 26.18 3.55 19.94
C ARG A 56 24.79 3.10 20.37
N PHE A 57 24.18 2.17 19.64
CA PHE A 57 22.85 1.64 19.96
C PHE A 57 22.84 0.91 21.30
N GLN A 58 23.87 0.12 21.64
CA GLN A 58 23.99 -0.55 22.93
C GLN A 58 24.04 0.41 24.12
N ARG A 59 24.45 1.67 23.90
CA ARG A 59 24.48 2.73 24.94
C ARG A 59 23.17 3.52 25.01
N MET A 60 22.23 3.31 24.08
CA MET A 60 20.93 3.97 24.11
C MET A 60 20.00 3.33 25.16
N PRO A 61 18.96 4.05 25.61
CA PRO A 61 17.90 3.47 26.43
C PRO A 61 17.28 2.21 25.80
N GLU A 62 16.86 1.26 26.64
CA GLU A 62 16.36 -0.05 26.20
C GLU A 62 15.13 0.05 25.28
N ASP A 63 14.23 1.00 25.55
CA ASP A 63 13.06 1.28 24.71
C ASP A 63 13.45 1.70 23.29
N MET A 64 14.52 2.48 23.14
CA MET A 64 15.05 2.88 21.83
C MET A 64 15.70 1.70 21.10
N GLN A 65 16.39 0.82 21.82
CA GLN A 65 16.96 -0.42 21.27
C GLN A 65 15.86 -1.36 20.76
N GLN A 66 14.82 -1.58 21.58
CA GLN A 66 13.65 -2.39 21.23
C GLN A 66 12.90 -1.82 20.02
N LYS A 67 12.69 -0.50 19.99
CA LYS A 67 12.07 0.17 18.85
C LYS A 67 12.89 0.00 17.58
N TYR A 68 14.22 0.11 17.67
CA TYR A 68 15.11 -0.06 16.54
C TYR A 68 15.05 -1.48 15.97
N ILE A 69 15.21 -2.51 16.82
CA ILE A 69 15.18 -3.91 16.35
C ILE A 69 13.81 -4.30 15.78
N SER A 70 12.72 -3.79 16.36
CA SER A 70 11.37 -3.94 15.82
C SER A 70 11.25 -3.37 14.42
N LEU A 71 11.79 -2.16 14.18
CA LEU A 71 11.76 -1.54 12.86
C LEU A 71 12.62 -2.29 11.84
N GLN A 72 13.80 -2.78 12.23
CA GLN A 72 14.66 -3.60 11.38
C GLN A 72 13.98 -4.92 11.00
N LEU A 73 13.48 -5.65 11.99
CA LEU A 73 12.81 -6.93 11.77
C LEU A 73 11.57 -6.77 10.89
N ARG A 74 10.72 -5.78 11.16
CA ARG A 74 9.57 -5.47 10.31
C ARG A 74 10.01 -5.15 8.88
N SER A 75 11.05 -4.35 8.69
CA SER A 75 11.52 -3.94 7.36
C SER A 75 12.10 -5.14 6.59
N PHE A 76 12.83 -6.02 7.26
CA PHE A 76 13.32 -7.28 6.70
C PHE A 76 12.15 -8.19 6.27
N LEU A 77 11.18 -8.43 7.16
CA LEU A 77 9.99 -9.21 6.85
C LEU A 77 9.20 -8.60 5.69
N TYR A 78 9.08 -7.27 5.65
CA TYR A 78 8.42 -6.55 4.58
C TYR A 78 9.12 -6.76 3.24
N GLY A 79 10.43 -6.54 3.19
CA GLY A 79 11.22 -6.60 1.97
C GLY A 79 11.45 -8.00 1.43
N ILE A 80 11.62 -9.01 2.30
CA ILE A 80 11.89 -10.39 1.88
C ILE A 80 10.60 -11.18 1.65
N TYR A 81 9.66 -11.12 2.59
CA TYR A 81 8.49 -11.99 2.57
C TYR A 81 7.26 -11.30 1.99
N TYR A 82 6.96 -10.06 2.41
CA TYR A 82 5.74 -9.40 1.97
C TYR A 82 5.76 -9.01 0.49
N ASN A 83 6.76 -8.24 0.04
CA ASN A 83 6.77 -7.75 -1.34
C ASN A 83 7.96 -8.18 -2.20
N GLY A 84 8.96 -8.84 -1.63
CA GLY A 84 10.12 -9.34 -2.36
C GLY A 84 11.18 -8.30 -2.74
N SER A 85 10.98 -7.01 -2.45
CA SER A 85 11.88 -5.90 -2.84
C SER A 85 13.33 -6.02 -2.34
N MET A 86 13.60 -6.84 -1.33
CA MET A 86 14.95 -7.07 -0.80
C MET A 86 15.57 -8.40 -1.27
N ARG A 87 14.83 -9.26 -1.97
CA ARG A 87 15.30 -10.62 -2.29
C ARG A 87 16.56 -10.61 -3.17
N ASP A 88 16.57 -9.76 -4.19
CA ASP A 88 17.70 -9.67 -5.12
C ASP A 88 18.90 -8.95 -4.48
N THR A 89 18.66 -7.86 -3.77
CA THR A 89 19.73 -7.10 -3.08
C THR A 89 20.40 -7.90 -1.97
N LEU A 90 19.65 -8.74 -1.25
CA LEU A 90 20.16 -9.58 -0.17
C LEU A 90 20.43 -11.03 -0.63
N ALA A 91 20.38 -11.34 -1.93
CA ALA A 91 20.73 -12.67 -2.42
C ALA A 91 22.21 -12.99 -2.08
N PRO A 92 22.57 -14.26 -1.79
CA PRO A 92 23.96 -14.63 -1.48
C PRO A 92 24.95 -14.24 -2.58
N GLU A 93 24.51 -14.34 -3.84
CA GLU A 93 25.29 -14.03 -5.04
C GLU A 93 25.22 -12.56 -5.47
N ALA A 94 24.44 -11.72 -4.79
CA ALA A 94 24.34 -10.31 -5.15
C ALA A 94 25.73 -9.65 -5.09
N ASP A 95 26.15 -8.98 -6.15
CA ASP A 95 27.41 -8.25 -6.11
C ASP A 95 27.30 -7.11 -5.10
N THR A 96 28.22 -7.06 -4.14
CA THR A 96 28.39 -5.94 -3.21
C THR A 96 28.94 -4.68 -3.88
N GLU A 97 29.19 -4.72 -5.19
CA GLU A 97 29.51 -3.54 -5.97
C GLU A 97 28.26 -2.66 -6.02
N ALA A 98 28.42 -1.40 -5.60
CA ALA A 98 27.35 -0.40 -5.68
C ALA A 98 26.67 -0.51 -7.04
N ALA A 99 25.33 -0.65 -7.03
CA ALA A 99 24.52 -0.73 -8.25
C ALA A 99 25.10 0.24 -9.29
N PRO A 100 25.32 -0.20 -10.55
CA PRO A 100 26.00 0.61 -11.55
C PRO A 100 25.37 2.00 -11.53
N LEU A 101 26.21 3.01 -11.26
CA LEU A 101 25.78 4.41 -11.25
C LEU A 101 24.95 4.60 -12.50
N ASP A 102 23.68 4.95 -12.32
CA ASP A 102 22.80 5.26 -13.42
C ASP A 102 23.33 6.54 -14.06
N LEU A 103 24.19 6.37 -15.06
CA LEU A 103 24.80 7.49 -15.81
C LEU A 103 23.77 8.16 -16.73
N GLU A 104 22.55 7.61 -16.82
CA GLU A 104 21.44 8.24 -17.50
C GLU A 104 20.92 9.43 -16.66
N ASN A 105 21.04 10.63 -17.22
CA ASN A 105 20.51 11.86 -16.62
C ASN A 105 18.99 12.00 -16.83
N ASN A 106 18.25 10.91 -16.59
CA ASN A 106 16.80 10.82 -16.79
C ASN A 106 16.01 11.01 -15.48
N THR A 107 16.72 11.17 -14.35
CA THR A 107 16.11 11.33 -13.03
C THR A 107 16.23 12.76 -12.50
N ILE A 108 15.14 13.29 -11.94
CA ILE A 108 15.14 14.55 -11.18
C ILE A 108 14.65 14.23 -9.77
N LEU A 109 15.49 14.46 -8.76
CA LEU A 109 15.21 14.13 -7.35
C LEU A 109 14.80 12.64 -7.16
N GLY A 110 15.35 11.73 -7.95
CA GLY A 110 15.06 10.30 -7.90
C GLY A 110 13.78 9.86 -8.63
N VAL A 111 13.13 10.74 -9.40
CA VAL A 111 11.99 10.43 -10.27
C VAL A 111 12.46 10.26 -11.71
N ASP A 112 12.22 9.09 -12.31
CA ASP A 112 12.36 8.90 -13.76
C ASP A 112 11.31 9.75 -14.50
N VAL A 113 11.76 10.84 -15.13
CA VAL A 113 10.87 11.84 -15.73
C VAL A 113 10.14 11.28 -16.95
N GLY A 114 10.81 10.45 -17.75
CA GLY A 114 10.23 9.86 -18.96
C GLY A 114 9.11 8.88 -18.62
N PHE A 115 9.35 8.01 -17.64
CA PHE A 115 8.35 7.08 -17.17
C PHE A 115 7.20 7.77 -16.43
N TYR A 116 7.52 8.76 -15.58
CA TYR A 116 6.50 9.59 -14.92
C TYR A 116 5.57 10.27 -15.94
N GLN A 117 6.12 10.81 -17.03
CA GLN A 117 5.32 11.44 -18.07
C GLN A 117 4.38 10.44 -18.76
N ARG A 118 4.86 9.22 -19.05
CA ARG A 118 4.01 8.15 -19.61
C ARG A 118 2.85 7.79 -18.69
N LEU A 119 3.09 7.68 -17.38
CA LEU A 119 2.03 7.47 -16.39
C LEU A 119 1.05 8.65 -16.37
N HIS A 120 1.57 9.88 -16.41
CA HIS A 120 0.77 11.09 -16.39
C HIS A 120 -0.13 11.24 -17.63
N ASP A 121 0.39 10.93 -18.81
CA ASP A 121 -0.33 11.00 -20.08
C ASP A 121 -1.40 9.91 -20.17
N SER A 122 -1.15 8.74 -19.56
CA SER A 122 -2.11 7.65 -19.50
C SER A 122 -3.23 7.88 -18.47
N ASN A 123 -2.99 8.64 -17.39
CA ASN A 123 -4.04 8.93 -16.40
C ASN A 123 -5.19 9.74 -17.02
N SER A 124 -6.38 9.15 -17.09
CA SER A 124 -7.59 9.73 -17.70
C SER A 124 -8.38 10.68 -16.78
N GLY A 125 -7.85 10.96 -15.58
CA GLY A 125 -8.47 11.91 -14.64
C GLY A 125 -8.48 13.35 -15.17
N LYS A 126 -9.44 14.14 -14.67
CA LYS A 126 -9.64 15.56 -15.04
C LYS A 126 -9.31 16.52 -13.89
N GLY A 127 -8.92 15.97 -12.74
CA GLY A 127 -8.83 16.66 -11.46
C GLY A 127 -10.13 16.58 -10.69
N TYR A 128 -10.12 17.10 -9.46
CA TYR A 128 -11.26 17.09 -8.55
C TYR A 128 -11.36 18.45 -7.85
N PHE A 129 -12.51 18.77 -7.29
CA PHE A 129 -12.68 19.98 -6.48
C PHE A 129 -12.54 19.62 -5.00
N ASP A 130 -11.48 20.11 -4.36
CA ASP A 130 -11.24 19.92 -2.92
C ASP A 130 -11.97 21.02 -2.12
N PRO A 131 -13.00 20.69 -1.33
CA PRO A 131 -13.82 21.68 -0.61
C PRO A 131 -13.16 22.19 0.67
N GLY A 132 -13.74 23.25 1.25
CA GLY A 132 -13.41 23.74 2.59
C GLY A 132 -12.25 24.72 2.64
N TRP A 133 -11.95 25.39 1.53
CA TRP A 133 -10.99 26.49 1.48
C TRP A 133 -11.68 27.82 1.80
N SER A 134 -11.11 28.62 2.70
CA SER A 134 -11.68 29.92 3.05
C SER A 134 -11.05 31.04 2.24
N VAL A 135 -11.87 31.92 1.66
CA VAL A 135 -11.40 33.12 0.94
C VAL A 135 -10.96 34.17 1.97
N LEU A 136 -9.66 34.49 1.97
CA LEU A 136 -9.07 35.45 2.91
C LEU A 136 -9.15 36.89 2.41
N ARG A 137 -8.88 37.10 1.13
CA ARG A 137 -8.92 38.41 0.48
C ARG A 137 -8.91 38.25 -1.04
N GLU A 138 -9.39 39.28 -1.72
CA GLU A 138 -9.20 39.47 -3.15
C GLU A 138 -8.00 40.40 -3.37
N GLU A 139 -7.07 39.99 -4.21
CA GLU A 139 -5.91 40.79 -4.60
C GLU A 139 -6.30 41.80 -5.69
N SER A 140 -5.46 42.81 -5.92
CA SER A 140 -5.77 43.89 -6.87
C SER A 140 -5.91 43.45 -8.33
N ASP A 141 -5.39 42.28 -8.68
CA ASP A 141 -5.50 41.67 -10.01
C ASP A 141 -6.74 40.77 -10.17
N GLY A 142 -7.60 40.68 -9.15
CA GLY A 142 -8.82 39.86 -9.14
C GLY A 142 -8.60 38.41 -8.70
N THR A 143 -7.35 37.99 -8.43
CA THR A 143 -7.08 36.67 -7.86
C THR A 143 -7.53 36.61 -6.40
N LEU A 144 -7.90 35.41 -5.94
CA LEU A 144 -8.28 35.16 -4.56
C LEU A 144 -7.13 34.52 -3.78
N ALA A 145 -6.80 35.09 -2.63
CA ALA A 145 -5.98 34.41 -1.64
C ALA A 145 -6.89 33.54 -0.77
N VAL A 146 -6.67 32.23 -0.77
CA VAL A 146 -7.47 31.23 -0.07
C VAL A 146 -6.62 30.44 0.91
N THR A 147 -7.22 29.87 1.95
CA THR A 147 -6.49 29.08 2.95
C THR A 147 -7.23 27.84 3.41
N LYS A 148 -6.44 26.79 3.71
CA LYS A 148 -6.90 25.55 4.35
C LYS A 148 -5.74 24.94 5.12
N GLY A 149 -5.94 24.61 6.39
CA GLY A 149 -4.92 23.93 7.20
C GLY A 149 -3.57 24.66 7.31
N GLY A 150 -3.56 26.00 7.23
CA GLY A 150 -2.35 26.81 7.26
C GLY A 150 -1.65 27.00 5.90
N LEU A 151 -2.04 26.25 4.86
CA LEU A 151 -1.62 26.50 3.49
C LEU A 151 -2.36 27.70 2.92
N ARG A 152 -1.66 28.56 2.17
CA ARG A 152 -2.25 29.69 1.44
C ARG A 152 -1.91 29.57 -0.03
N LEU A 153 -2.91 29.73 -0.88
CA LEU A 153 -2.78 29.71 -2.34
C LEU A 153 -3.39 30.98 -2.92
N HIS A 154 -2.87 31.39 -4.08
CA HIS A 154 -3.51 32.38 -4.95
C HIS A 154 -4.19 31.63 -6.08
N ILE A 155 -5.48 31.89 -6.28
CA ILE A 155 -6.29 31.20 -7.29
C ILE A 155 -7.03 32.19 -8.20
N GLU A 156 -7.15 31.81 -9.46
CA GLU A 156 -8.02 32.45 -10.45
C GLU A 156 -9.41 31.82 -10.42
N ARG A 157 -10.46 32.66 -10.41
CA ARG A 157 -11.86 32.22 -10.25
C ARG A 157 -12.29 31.28 -11.36
N GLU A 158 -11.99 31.63 -12.61
CA GLU A 158 -12.43 30.91 -13.81
C GLU A 158 -11.71 29.57 -13.99
N GLN A 159 -10.47 29.46 -13.50
CA GLN A 159 -9.66 28.26 -13.66
C GLN A 159 -9.83 27.27 -12.50
N HIS A 160 -9.95 27.79 -11.27
CA HIS A 160 -9.81 26.99 -10.06
C HIS A 160 -11.11 26.80 -9.28
N LEU A 161 -12.13 27.64 -9.47
CA LEU A 161 -13.41 27.49 -8.79
C LEU A 161 -14.43 26.76 -9.67
N PRO A 162 -15.35 25.98 -9.07
CA PRO A 162 -16.50 25.49 -9.82
C PRO A 162 -17.39 26.67 -10.22
N ALA A 163 -18.13 26.53 -11.32
CA ALA A 163 -18.94 27.62 -11.87
C ALA A 163 -19.94 28.21 -10.86
N SER A 164 -20.45 27.39 -9.94
CA SER A 164 -21.36 27.81 -8.86
C SER A 164 -20.73 28.71 -7.80
N GLU A 165 -19.39 28.75 -7.71
CA GLU A 165 -18.65 29.47 -6.66
C GLU A 165 -17.79 30.61 -7.22
N GLN A 166 -17.83 30.87 -8.52
CA GLN A 166 -17.02 31.93 -9.15
C GLN A 166 -17.33 33.33 -8.61
N SER A 167 -18.51 33.56 -8.02
CA SER A 167 -18.88 34.82 -7.37
C SER A 167 -18.54 34.89 -5.87
N ALA A 168 -17.77 33.92 -5.34
CA ALA A 168 -17.38 33.89 -3.93
C ALA A 168 -16.66 35.17 -3.49
N THR A 169 -16.89 35.56 -2.24
CA THR A 169 -16.37 36.78 -1.63
C THR A 169 -15.56 36.43 -0.39
N VAL A 170 -14.89 37.45 0.17
CA VAL A 170 -14.08 37.28 1.38
C VAL A 170 -14.92 36.74 2.53
N GLY A 171 -14.46 35.65 3.14
CA GLY A 171 -15.17 34.92 4.20
C GLY A 171 -15.92 33.68 3.72
N ASP A 172 -16.17 33.53 2.41
CA ASP A 172 -16.83 32.35 1.87
C ASP A 172 -15.92 31.12 1.91
N SER A 173 -16.55 29.95 2.03
CA SER A 173 -15.89 28.65 1.86
C SER A 173 -16.14 28.16 0.44
N VAL A 174 -15.06 27.82 -0.27
CA VAL A 174 -15.07 27.35 -1.66
C VAL A 174 -14.36 26.01 -1.81
N ALA A 175 -14.57 25.36 -2.94
CA ALA A 175 -13.79 24.23 -3.40
C ALA A 175 -12.80 24.65 -4.49
N ILE A 176 -11.58 24.11 -4.43
CA ILE A 176 -10.50 24.43 -5.36
C ILE A 176 -10.22 23.24 -6.25
N ARG A 177 -10.07 23.49 -7.54
CA ARG A 177 -9.66 22.47 -8.52
C ARG A 177 -8.23 22.02 -8.24
N MET A 178 -8.10 20.75 -7.86
CA MET A 178 -6.85 20.03 -7.67
C MET A 178 -6.50 19.23 -8.94
N PRO A 179 -5.20 18.97 -9.19
CA PRO A 179 -4.78 18.16 -10.32
C PRO A 179 -5.28 16.71 -10.23
N LYS A 180 -5.24 16.00 -11.37
CA LYS A 180 -5.61 14.57 -11.49
C LYS A 180 -4.63 13.62 -10.79
N ASN A 181 -3.55 14.14 -10.23
CA ASN A 181 -2.51 13.34 -9.61
C ASN A 181 -1.76 14.09 -8.51
N LEU A 182 -1.12 13.31 -7.65
CA LEU A 182 -0.17 13.74 -6.63
C LEU A 182 1.14 12.97 -6.80
N VAL A 183 2.20 13.47 -6.17
CA VAL A 183 3.47 12.74 -6.04
C VAL A 183 3.65 12.39 -4.57
N GLN A 184 3.86 11.11 -4.30
CA GLN A 184 4.26 10.58 -3.00
C GLN A 184 5.64 9.95 -3.14
N ASN A 185 6.44 9.91 -2.09
CA ASN A 185 7.78 9.31 -2.16
C ASN A 185 7.73 7.89 -2.76
N GLY A 186 8.39 7.70 -3.90
CA GLY A 186 8.41 6.46 -4.69
C GLY A 186 7.21 6.24 -5.63
N PHE A 187 6.15 7.05 -5.57
CA PHE A 187 4.89 6.79 -6.29
C PHE A 187 4.32 7.99 -7.05
N TYR A 188 3.90 7.75 -8.28
CA TYR A 188 2.87 8.52 -8.96
C TYR A 188 1.51 8.11 -8.39
N MET A 189 0.65 9.06 -8.01
CA MET A 189 -0.70 8.76 -7.52
C MET A 189 -1.74 9.43 -8.38
N ALA A 190 -2.52 8.67 -9.15
CA ALA A 190 -3.74 9.14 -9.78
C ALA A 190 -4.83 9.31 -8.72
N VAL A 191 -5.60 10.39 -8.84
CA VAL A 191 -6.71 10.72 -7.95
C VAL A 191 -8.00 10.78 -8.77
N GLY A 192 -9.03 10.06 -8.31
CA GLY A 192 -10.33 10.03 -8.96
C GLY A 192 -11.00 11.41 -8.97
N ASN A 193 -11.82 11.67 -9.99
CA ASN A 193 -12.47 12.96 -10.20
C ASN A 193 -13.43 13.35 -9.05
N LEU A 194 -13.90 12.36 -8.29
CA LEU A 194 -14.80 12.52 -7.15
C LEU A 194 -14.15 12.19 -5.80
N GLU A 195 -12.83 12.30 -5.67
CA GLU A 195 -12.13 12.04 -4.39
C GLU A 195 -12.72 12.83 -3.21
N ALA A 196 -13.18 14.07 -3.45
CA ALA A 196 -13.82 14.88 -2.42
C ALA A 196 -15.12 14.26 -1.86
N ASN A 197 -15.77 13.36 -2.60
CA ASN A 197 -16.99 12.67 -2.20
C ASN A 197 -16.71 11.38 -1.41
N ARG A 198 -15.44 11.02 -1.20
CA ARG A 198 -15.08 9.82 -0.45
C ARG A 198 -15.64 9.91 0.98
N PRO A 199 -16.42 8.91 1.45
CA PRO A 199 -16.93 8.92 2.82
C PRO A 199 -15.77 8.99 3.82
N LYS A 200 -15.87 9.91 4.78
CA LYS A 200 -14.91 10.04 5.90
C LYS A 200 -15.57 9.67 7.22
N THR A 201 -16.36 8.61 7.20
CA THR A 201 -17.09 8.13 8.39
C THR A 201 -16.30 7.00 9.03
N ASP A 202 -16.38 6.84 10.34
CA ASP A 202 -15.71 5.73 11.06
C ASP A 202 -16.16 4.32 10.58
N GLN A 203 -17.24 4.23 9.81
CA GLN A 203 -17.77 3.00 9.22
C GLN A 203 -17.22 2.69 7.83
N SER A 204 -16.49 3.61 7.18
CA SER A 204 -15.96 3.39 5.83
C SER A 204 -14.71 2.51 5.89
N VAL A 205 -14.78 1.31 5.31
CA VAL A 205 -13.63 0.43 5.18
C VAL A 205 -12.94 0.72 3.85
N THR A 206 -11.65 1.07 3.91
CA THR A 206 -10.85 1.24 2.68
C THR A 206 -10.37 -0.12 2.20
N VAL A 207 -10.62 -0.44 0.94
CA VAL A 207 -10.10 -1.65 0.27
C VAL A 207 -8.89 -1.28 -0.57
N ARG A 208 -7.92 -2.20 -0.63
CA ARG A 208 -6.66 -2.08 -1.37
C ARG A 208 -6.56 -3.21 -2.38
N ILE A 209 -6.32 -2.88 -3.65
CA ILE A 209 -5.99 -3.86 -4.69
C ILE A 209 -4.54 -3.66 -5.06
N TYR A 210 -3.75 -4.71 -4.96
CA TYR A 210 -2.34 -4.76 -5.26
C TYR A 210 -2.12 -5.27 -6.66
N PHE A 211 -1.25 -4.61 -7.40
CA PHE A 211 -0.89 -4.93 -8.78
C PHE A 211 0.59 -5.30 -8.82
N ASN A 212 0.86 -6.55 -9.21
CA ASN A 212 2.17 -6.99 -9.64
C ASN A 212 2.17 -7.05 -11.17
N PHE A 213 2.74 -6.03 -11.79
CA PHE A 213 2.75 -5.83 -13.23
C PHE A 213 4.09 -5.24 -13.67
N THR A 214 4.39 -5.28 -14.96
CA THR A 214 5.59 -4.63 -15.50
C THR A 214 5.44 -3.09 -15.55
N PRO A 215 6.54 -2.32 -15.72
CA PRO A 215 6.45 -0.87 -15.93
C PRO A 215 5.51 -0.47 -17.09
N ASP A 216 5.56 -1.21 -18.20
CA ASP A 216 4.64 -0.98 -19.32
C ASP A 216 3.19 -1.36 -18.97
N GLY A 217 3.01 -2.41 -18.16
CA GLY A 217 1.72 -2.78 -17.58
C GLY A 217 1.11 -1.68 -16.75
N ALA A 218 1.90 -1.01 -15.91
CA ALA A 218 1.45 0.11 -15.12
C ALA A 218 0.93 1.28 -15.98
N VAL A 219 1.63 1.61 -17.07
CA VAL A 219 1.17 2.64 -18.00
C VAL A 219 -0.12 2.22 -18.69
N ALA A 220 -0.25 0.97 -19.14
CA ALA A 220 -1.46 0.48 -19.79
C ALA A 220 -2.67 0.46 -18.84
N VAL A 221 -2.50 -0.15 -17.66
CA VAL A 221 -3.53 -0.25 -16.62
C VAL A 221 -3.96 1.13 -16.12
N MET A 222 -3.04 2.09 -15.97
CA MET A 222 -3.36 3.45 -15.55
C MET A 222 -4.48 4.06 -16.41
N GLY A 223 -4.42 3.92 -17.73
CA GLY A 223 -5.41 4.49 -18.64
C GLY A 223 -6.77 3.82 -18.55
N SER A 224 -6.81 2.49 -18.70
CA SER A 224 -8.07 1.73 -18.67
C SER A 224 -8.75 1.82 -17.30
N LEU A 225 -7.98 1.66 -16.21
CA LEU A 225 -8.49 1.70 -14.84
C LEU A 225 -9.05 3.07 -14.47
N THR A 226 -8.27 4.14 -14.68
CA THR A 226 -8.71 5.49 -14.30
C THR A 226 -9.89 5.98 -15.14
N GLN A 227 -9.97 5.60 -16.42
CA GLN A 227 -11.12 5.94 -17.26
C GLN A 227 -12.39 5.28 -16.72
N GLN A 228 -12.38 3.96 -16.54
CA GLN A 228 -13.57 3.20 -16.12
C GLN A 228 -14.07 3.60 -14.73
N LEU A 229 -13.15 3.75 -13.75
CA LEU A 229 -13.55 4.16 -12.40
C LEU A 229 -14.14 5.59 -12.36
N ASN A 230 -13.58 6.51 -13.16
CA ASN A 230 -14.12 7.86 -13.27
C ASN A 230 -15.47 7.92 -13.97
N ASP A 231 -15.69 7.11 -15.01
CA ASP A 231 -16.98 7.03 -15.71
C ASP A 231 -18.09 6.45 -14.82
N MET A 232 -17.71 5.59 -13.86
CA MET A 232 -18.60 5.06 -12.83
C MET A 232 -18.72 5.96 -11.60
N GLU A 233 -18.10 7.15 -11.60
CA GLU A 233 -18.15 8.09 -10.50
C GLU A 233 -17.62 7.50 -9.16
N ILE A 234 -16.67 6.56 -9.22
CA ILE A 234 -16.08 5.93 -8.05
C ILE A 234 -14.91 6.79 -7.53
N PRO A 235 -14.91 7.24 -6.26
CA PRO A 235 -13.74 7.86 -5.65
C PRO A 235 -12.60 6.84 -5.46
N PHE A 236 -11.39 7.19 -5.87
CA PHE A 236 -10.24 6.31 -5.73
C PHE A 236 -8.90 7.06 -5.65
N HIS A 237 -7.91 6.38 -5.07
CA HIS A 237 -6.50 6.67 -5.30
C HIS A 237 -5.85 5.47 -5.97
N PHE A 238 -5.10 5.68 -7.04
CA PHE A 238 -4.31 4.62 -7.66
C PHE A 238 -2.85 5.05 -7.69
N LYS A 239 -2.03 4.40 -6.88
CA LYS A 239 -0.59 4.69 -6.81
C LYS A 239 0.20 3.62 -7.53
N VAL A 240 1.25 4.05 -8.22
CA VAL A 240 2.14 3.20 -8.99
C VAL A 240 3.56 3.75 -8.83
N LEU A 241 4.55 2.87 -8.71
CA LEU A 241 5.96 3.26 -8.68
C LEU A 241 6.31 4.16 -9.87
N TYR A 242 7.03 5.26 -9.62
CA TYR A 242 7.44 6.20 -10.67
C TYR A 242 8.81 5.90 -11.29
N ASN A 243 9.47 4.81 -10.87
CA ASN A 243 10.75 4.36 -11.43
C ASN A 243 10.61 2.93 -11.95
N PRO A 244 10.95 2.65 -13.23
CA PRO A 244 10.87 1.31 -13.79
C PRO A 244 11.71 0.25 -13.07
N LYS A 245 12.85 0.65 -12.50
CA LYS A 245 13.77 -0.24 -11.78
C LYS A 245 13.20 -0.78 -10.46
N ASP A 246 12.20 -0.08 -9.89
CA ASP A 246 11.62 -0.46 -8.61
C ASP A 246 10.54 -1.57 -8.74
N TYR A 247 10.27 -2.07 -9.96
CA TYR A 247 9.20 -3.03 -10.25
C TYR A 247 9.56 -4.50 -9.94
N GLU A 248 10.71 -4.76 -9.32
CA GLU A 248 11.15 -6.09 -8.85
C GLU A 248 10.42 -6.51 -7.54
N ARG A 249 9.20 -6.01 -7.33
CA ARG A 249 8.39 -6.22 -6.12
C ARG A 249 6.92 -6.44 -6.45
N HIS A 250 6.22 -7.15 -5.57
CA HIS A 250 4.86 -7.62 -5.84
C HIS A 250 3.75 -6.57 -5.56
N ASP A 251 4.08 -5.43 -4.95
CA ASP A 251 3.15 -4.33 -4.65
C ASP A 251 3.46 -3.06 -5.46
N SER A 252 3.78 -3.23 -6.74
CA SER A 252 4.18 -2.17 -7.67
C SER A 252 3.08 -1.15 -7.98
N GLY A 253 1.82 -1.55 -7.88
CA GLY A 253 0.65 -0.66 -7.91
C GLY A 253 -0.33 -0.96 -6.78
N VAL A 254 -1.03 0.07 -6.28
CA VAL A 254 -2.08 -0.09 -5.28
C VAL A 254 -3.26 0.84 -5.56
N LEU A 255 -4.45 0.26 -5.76
CA LEU A 255 -5.72 0.98 -5.85
C LEU A 255 -6.39 1.02 -4.48
N TYR A 256 -6.89 2.19 -4.10
CA TYR A 256 -7.65 2.44 -2.87
C TYR A 256 -9.03 2.92 -3.23
N PHE A 257 -10.06 2.34 -2.63
CA PHE A 257 -11.45 2.78 -2.76
C PHE A 257 -12.25 2.39 -1.51
N ASP A 258 -13.50 2.84 -1.41
CA ASP A 258 -14.39 2.45 -0.31
C ASP A 258 -15.02 1.08 -0.56
N LYS A 259 -15.08 0.22 0.46
CA LYS A 259 -15.62 -1.15 0.38
C LYS A 259 -17.02 -1.22 -0.23
N GLY A 260 -17.87 -0.20 -0.05
CA GLY A 260 -19.19 -0.12 -0.66
C GLY A 260 -19.19 -0.15 -2.19
N HIS A 261 -18.07 0.17 -2.82
CA HIS A 261 -17.90 0.09 -4.29
C HIS A 261 -17.31 -1.24 -4.77
N TYR A 262 -17.04 -2.22 -3.90
CA TYR A 262 -16.31 -3.44 -4.27
C TYR A 262 -16.87 -4.17 -5.49
N HIS A 263 -18.17 -4.43 -5.57
CA HIS A 263 -18.75 -5.13 -6.71
C HIS A 263 -18.61 -4.37 -8.04
N ALA A 264 -18.68 -3.03 -8.01
CA ALA A 264 -18.45 -2.22 -9.20
C ALA A 264 -16.97 -2.27 -9.61
N VAL A 265 -16.06 -2.13 -8.64
CA VAL A 265 -14.62 -2.22 -8.88
C VAL A 265 -14.21 -3.61 -9.35
N GLU A 266 -14.79 -4.69 -8.82
CA GLU A 266 -14.56 -6.06 -9.27
C GLU A 266 -14.84 -6.22 -10.77
N GLY A 267 -15.94 -5.63 -11.25
CA GLY A 267 -16.28 -5.59 -12.68
C GLY A 267 -15.22 -4.87 -13.51
N VAL A 268 -14.74 -3.71 -13.04
CA VAL A 268 -13.65 -2.97 -13.69
C VAL A 268 -12.35 -3.78 -13.69
N LEU A 269 -11.99 -4.41 -12.57
CA LEU A 269 -10.79 -5.22 -12.46
C LEU A 269 -10.80 -6.40 -13.43
N LYS A 270 -11.94 -7.07 -13.63
CA LYS A 270 -12.07 -8.13 -14.64
C LYS A 270 -11.74 -7.62 -16.03
N THR A 271 -12.35 -6.51 -16.44
CA THR A 271 -12.09 -5.89 -17.75
C THR A 271 -10.62 -5.51 -17.92
N VAL A 272 -10.08 -4.74 -16.97
CA VAL A 272 -8.68 -4.27 -17.00
C VAL A 272 -7.69 -5.43 -16.99
N TYR A 273 -7.95 -6.46 -16.20
CA TYR A 273 -7.09 -7.64 -16.14
C TYR A 273 -7.10 -8.41 -17.45
N THR A 274 -8.28 -8.68 -18.02
CA THR A 274 -8.40 -9.38 -19.31
C THR A 274 -7.74 -8.60 -20.46
N GLU A 275 -7.88 -7.26 -20.48
CA GLU A 275 -7.26 -6.39 -21.49
C GLU A 275 -5.72 -6.39 -21.42
N HIS A 276 -5.15 -6.54 -20.22
CA HIS A 276 -3.72 -6.33 -19.96
C HIS A 276 -3.01 -7.53 -19.33
N GLN A 277 -3.59 -8.72 -19.39
CA GLN A 277 -3.13 -9.92 -18.68
C GLN A 277 -1.65 -10.22 -18.89
N SER A 278 -1.13 -10.03 -20.11
CA SER A 278 0.27 -10.29 -20.46
C SER A 278 1.28 -9.43 -19.70
N HIS A 279 0.84 -8.36 -19.04
CA HIS A 279 1.69 -7.48 -18.27
C HIS A 279 1.75 -7.83 -16.78
N PHE A 280 0.89 -8.74 -16.30
CA PHE A 280 0.88 -9.16 -14.91
C PHE A 280 1.91 -10.24 -14.64
N GLN A 281 2.55 -10.16 -13.49
CA GLN A 281 3.41 -11.21 -12.94
C GLN A 281 2.62 -11.98 -11.88
N PRO A 282 2.78 -13.30 -11.75
CA PRO A 282 1.82 -14.13 -11.01
C PRO A 282 1.80 -13.88 -9.50
N GLU A 283 2.92 -13.46 -8.90
CA GLU A 283 3.03 -13.31 -7.45
C GLU A 283 2.18 -12.15 -6.92
N VAL A 284 1.62 -12.33 -5.72
CA VAL A 284 0.95 -11.27 -4.96
C VAL A 284 1.66 -11.03 -3.64
N PRO A 285 1.48 -9.85 -3.00
CA PRO A 285 2.09 -9.61 -1.69
C PRO A 285 1.58 -10.60 -0.63
N LEU A 286 2.44 -11.01 0.30
CA LEU A 286 2.05 -11.87 1.43
C LEU A 286 0.88 -11.26 2.20
N PHE A 287 0.05 -12.10 2.80
CA PHE A 287 -1.15 -11.73 3.56
C PHE A 287 -2.31 -11.14 2.73
N THR A 288 -2.15 -10.96 1.41
CA THR A 288 -3.26 -10.53 0.55
C THR A 288 -4.07 -11.72 0.06
N MET A 289 -5.37 -11.52 -0.18
CA MET A 289 -6.18 -12.48 -0.91
C MET A 289 -5.85 -12.41 -2.40
N GLU A 290 -5.49 -13.54 -3.00
CA GLU A 290 -5.29 -13.61 -4.45
C GLU A 290 -6.63 -13.51 -5.18
N LEU A 291 -6.80 -12.42 -5.94
CA LEU A 291 -7.94 -12.21 -6.82
C LEU A 291 -7.71 -12.87 -8.18
N ALA A 292 -6.51 -12.74 -8.71
CA ALA A 292 -5.99 -13.38 -9.92
C ALA A 292 -4.45 -13.35 -9.86
N PRO A 293 -3.71 -14.07 -10.71
CA PRO A 293 -2.26 -13.97 -10.74
C PRO A 293 -1.80 -12.52 -10.94
N GLY A 294 -1.07 -11.98 -9.96
CA GLY A 294 -0.63 -10.59 -9.91
C GLY A 294 -1.62 -9.56 -9.37
N LEU A 295 -2.80 -9.99 -8.90
CA LEU A 295 -3.79 -9.15 -8.23
C LEU A 295 -4.07 -9.65 -6.81
N GLY A 296 -3.62 -8.87 -5.82
CA GLY A 296 -3.91 -9.12 -4.41
C GLY A 296 -4.98 -8.17 -3.86
N LEU A 297 -5.70 -8.57 -2.81
CA LEU A 297 -6.66 -7.73 -2.10
C LEU A 297 -6.39 -7.72 -0.60
N ALA A 298 -6.54 -6.56 0.04
CA ALA A 298 -6.63 -6.44 1.50
C ALA A 298 -7.45 -5.22 1.93
N GLU A 299 -7.93 -5.25 3.16
CA GLU A 299 -8.51 -4.08 3.82
C GLU A 299 -7.40 -3.22 4.45
N GLU A 300 -7.56 -1.91 4.41
CA GLU A 300 -6.69 -0.99 5.16
C GLU A 300 -6.84 -1.28 6.66
N PRO A 301 -5.73 -1.49 7.41
CA PRO A 301 -5.80 -1.79 8.83
C PRO A 301 -6.54 -0.72 9.64
N ASP A 302 -7.51 -1.15 10.45
CA ASP A 302 -8.24 -0.32 11.40
C ASP A 302 -7.49 -0.16 12.75
N GLN A 303 -6.65 -1.14 13.10
CA GLN A 303 -5.75 -1.09 14.25
C GLN A 303 -4.31 -0.93 13.80
N LYS A 304 -3.76 0.29 13.95
CA LYS A 304 -2.41 0.65 13.52
C LYS A 304 -1.43 0.77 14.69
N PHE A 305 -0.17 0.40 14.46
CA PHE A 305 0.92 0.57 15.43
C PHE A 305 1.61 1.95 15.32
N ALA A 306 1.40 2.66 14.21
CA ALA A 306 1.92 4.00 13.96
C ALA A 306 0.98 4.80 13.06
N GLU A 307 1.07 6.14 13.09
CA GLU A 307 0.24 7.01 12.24
C GLU A 307 0.41 6.71 10.75
N GLN A 308 1.65 6.52 10.31
CA GLN A 308 2.00 6.17 8.93
C GLN A 308 2.33 4.69 8.85
N GLU A 309 1.32 3.89 8.57
CA GLU A 309 1.44 2.44 8.44
C GLU A 309 0.64 1.93 7.25
N SER A 310 1.27 1.09 6.43
CA SER A 310 0.63 0.35 5.34
C SER A 310 0.17 -1.03 5.82
N PHE A 311 -0.74 -1.68 5.06
CA PHE A 311 -1.17 -3.05 5.36
C PHE A 311 -0.01 -4.04 5.52
N GLY A 312 0.95 -4.05 4.58
CA GLY A 312 2.11 -4.94 4.69
C GLY A 312 2.97 -4.63 5.91
N MET A 313 3.19 -3.36 6.24
CA MET A 313 3.90 -2.97 7.46
C MET A 313 3.16 -3.46 8.71
N ASN A 314 1.85 -3.34 8.74
CA ASN A 314 1.02 -3.79 9.85
C ASN A 314 1.12 -5.31 10.06
N ARG A 315 0.88 -6.11 9.01
CA ARG A 315 0.95 -7.58 9.12
C ARG A 315 2.37 -8.08 9.44
N CYS A 316 3.40 -7.47 8.85
CA CYS A 316 4.79 -7.76 9.23
C CYS A 316 5.12 -7.34 10.66
N GLN A 317 4.52 -6.26 11.18
CA GLN A 317 4.72 -5.82 12.56
C GLN A 317 4.09 -6.80 13.55
N ILE A 318 2.93 -7.41 13.24
CA ILE A 318 2.32 -8.47 14.06
C ILE A 318 3.28 -9.66 14.18
N VAL A 319 3.84 -10.13 13.06
CA VAL A 319 4.82 -11.21 13.05
C VAL A 319 6.09 -10.81 13.82
N ALA A 320 6.60 -9.59 13.60
CA ALA A 320 7.77 -9.08 14.31
C ALA A 320 7.56 -9.02 15.83
N ASN A 321 6.38 -8.62 16.29
CA ASN A 321 6.04 -8.60 17.71
C ASN A 321 6.11 -10.01 18.32
N GLY A 322 5.53 -11.02 17.65
CA GLY A 322 5.56 -12.40 18.14
C GLY A 322 6.99 -12.96 18.19
N LEU A 323 7.81 -12.66 17.17
CA LEU A 323 9.22 -13.04 17.16
C LEU A 323 10.02 -12.38 18.29
N LEU A 324 9.81 -11.09 18.53
CA LEU A 324 10.47 -10.36 19.62
C LEU A 324 9.99 -10.81 20.99
N GLU A 325 8.70 -11.11 21.14
CA GLU A 325 8.15 -11.65 22.39
C GLU A 325 8.83 -12.97 22.76
N ALA A 326 8.90 -13.92 21.82
CA ALA A 326 9.58 -15.19 22.03
C ALA A 326 11.07 -15.00 22.37
N TRP A 327 11.74 -14.09 21.65
CA TRP A 327 13.15 -13.76 21.89
C TRP A 327 13.38 -13.16 23.29
N HIS A 328 12.57 -12.20 23.72
CA HIS A 328 12.68 -11.56 25.03
C HIS A 328 12.33 -12.49 26.19
N GLN A 329 11.41 -13.43 25.99
CA GLN A 329 11.04 -14.44 26.99
C GLN A 329 12.03 -15.62 27.05
N GLY A 330 12.96 -15.71 26.10
CA GLY A 330 13.92 -16.80 25.99
C GLY A 330 13.35 -18.11 25.44
N ASP A 331 12.11 -18.11 24.91
CA ASP A 331 11.50 -19.25 24.19
C ASP A 331 11.71 -19.10 22.66
N ASP A 332 12.97 -18.93 22.23
CA ASP A 332 13.35 -18.78 20.81
C ASP A 332 13.33 -20.13 20.03
N SER A 333 12.58 -21.12 20.54
CA SER A 333 12.29 -22.37 19.85
C SER A 333 11.36 -22.13 18.66
N THR A 334 11.41 -22.97 17.61
CA THR A 334 10.51 -22.84 16.46
C THR A 334 9.04 -22.84 16.91
N GLU A 335 8.68 -23.72 17.84
CA GLU A 335 7.32 -23.83 18.40
C GLU A 335 6.94 -22.63 19.28
N GLY A 336 7.88 -22.10 20.09
CA GLY A 336 7.69 -20.92 20.93
C GLY A 336 7.44 -19.66 20.10
N ARG A 337 8.28 -19.45 19.07
CA ARG A 337 8.14 -18.35 18.11
C ARG A 337 6.83 -18.41 17.34
N MET A 338 6.47 -19.59 16.83
CA MET A 338 5.19 -19.78 16.14
C MET A 338 4.03 -19.46 17.09
N ARG A 339 4.03 -20.00 18.31
CA ARG A 339 2.98 -19.74 19.31
C ARG A 339 2.83 -18.25 19.60
N ALA A 340 3.92 -17.51 19.73
CA ALA A 340 3.90 -16.06 19.97
C ALA A 340 3.32 -15.29 18.79
N ILE A 341 3.69 -15.63 17.54
CA ILE A 341 3.10 -15.02 16.33
C ILE A 341 1.59 -15.25 16.29
N LEU A 342 1.14 -16.49 16.49
CA LEU A 342 -0.29 -16.83 16.49
C LEU A 342 -1.04 -16.11 17.62
N GLY A 343 -0.38 -15.94 18.78
CA GLY A 343 -0.88 -15.16 19.91
C GLY A 343 -1.14 -13.70 19.56
N GLU A 344 -0.22 -13.06 18.83
CA GLU A 344 -0.37 -11.65 18.39
C GLU A 344 -1.53 -11.46 17.41
N PHE A 345 -1.70 -12.36 16.43
CA PHE A 345 -2.87 -12.33 15.53
C PHE A 345 -4.18 -12.51 16.31
N SER A 346 -4.21 -13.48 17.24
CA SER A 346 -5.38 -13.74 18.08
C SER A 346 -5.74 -12.55 18.98
N ARG A 347 -4.74 -11.87 19.57
CA ARG A 347 -4.92 -10.68 20.41
C ARG A 347 -5.59 -9.52 19.67
N LEU A 348 -5.32 -9.40 18.37
CA LEU A 348 -5.92 -8.38 17.50
C LEU A 348 -7.24 -8.81 16.88
N GLY A 349 -7.66 -10.07 17.09
CA GLY A 349 -8.87 -10.64 16.50
C GLY A 349 -8.77 -10.87 14.99
N ILE A 350 -7.55 -10.96 14.45
CA ILE A 350 -7.30 -11.21 13.03
C ILE A 350 -7.30 -12.72 12.80
N ASP A 351 -8.20 -13.16 11.93
CA ASP A 351 -8.30 -14.54 11.49
C ASP A 351 -7.14 -14.88 10.53
N LEU A 352 -6.36 -15.91 10.85
CA LEU A 352 -5.23 -16.33 10.02
C LEU A 352 -5.65 -16.85 8.65
N GLU A 353 -6.85 -17.44 8.54
CA GLU A 353 -7.36 -17.91 7.25
C GLU A 353 -7.78 -16.75 6.35
N ARG A 354 -8.01 -15.58 6.95
CA ARG A 354 -8.51 -14.37 6.28
C ARG A 354 -7.73 -13.13 6.72
N VAL A 355 -6.40 -13.24 6.75
CA VAL A 355 -5.49 -12.20 7.24
C VAL A 355 -5.57 -10.88 6.45
N TYR A 356 -6.14 -10.93 5.23
CA TYR A 356 -6.45 -9.78 4.39
C TYR A 356 -7.61 -8.91 4.91
N LEU A 357 -8.40 -9.41 5.86
CA LEU A 357 -9.52 -8.70 6.49
C LEU A 357 -9.10 -8.02 7.79
N ASN A 358 -9.86 -6.99 8.18
CA ASN A 358 -9.87 -6.49 9.54
C ASN A 358 -10.70 -7.40 10.47
N ALA A 359 -10.49 -7.26 11.77
CA ALA A 359 -11.23 -8.03 12.77
C ALA A 359 -12.75 -7.78 12.65
N ASN A 360 -13.53 -8.86 12.61
CA ASN A 360 -15.00 -8.83 12.47
C ASN A 360 -15.52 -8.20 11.16
N SER A 361 -14.67 -7.99 10.16
CA SER A 361 -15.10 -7.50 8.85
C SER A 361 -15.87 -8.59 8.08
N GLU A 362 -16.97 -8.21 7.42
CA GLU A 362 -17.71 -9.11 6.54
C GLU A 362 -16.88 -9.43 5.30
N ASP A 363 -16.72 -10.71 4.97
CA ASP A 363 -16.00 -11.13 3.78
C ASP A 363 -16.92 -11.16 2.57
N ILE A 364 -16.82 -10.14 1.72
CA ILE A 364 -17.59 -10.02 0.47
C ILE A 364 -16.72 -10.31 -0.76
N TYR A 365 -15.46 -10.68 -0.55
CA TYR A 365 -14.46 -10.73 -1.61
C TYR A 365 -14.42 -12.12 -2.25
N THR A 366 -14.24 -12.14 -3.57
CA THR A 366 -14.13 -13.39 -4.36
C THR A 366 -13.03 -13.25 -5.38
N SER A 367 -12.33 -14.34 -5.66
CA SER A 367 -11.38 -14.39 -6.78
C SER A 367 -12.09 -14.07 -8.10
N LEU A 368 -11.40 -13.40 -9.02
CA LEU A 368 -11.96 -12.96 -10.28
C LEU A 368 -12.28 -14.18 -11.14
N ASN A 369 -13.56 -14.35 -11.48
CA ASN A 369 -13.95 -15.27 -12.53
C ASN A 369 -13.67 -14.64 -13.90
N LEU A 370 -12.63 -15.15 -14.57
CA LEU A 370 -12.13 -14.65 -15.87
C LEU A 370 -12.69 -15.43 -17.08
N SER A 371 -13.78 -16.18 -16.89
CA SER A 371 -14.39 -17.05 -17.90
C SER A 371 -15.07 -16.31 -19.05
#